data_AF-A0A6J5TWZ2-F1
#
_entry.id   AF-A0A6J5TWZ2-F1
#
_cell.length_a   1.000
_cell.length_b   1.000
_cell.length_c   1.000
_cell.angle_alpha   90.00
_cell.angle_beta   90.00
_cell.angle_gamma   90.00
#
_symmetry.space_group_name_H-M   'P 1'
#
loop_
_entity.id
_entity.type
_entity.pdbx_description
1 polymer ?
#
loop_
_entity_poly.entity_id
_entity_poly.type
_entity_poly.pdbx_seq_one_letter_code
_entity_poly.pdbx_strand_id
1 'polypeptide(L)'
;MEQFKLQLGVHESEIVGRKGLSGGLLLWKEGWSVSVNSFSTAYIDVFATNPNGFSFRFIGFYGHSEPSQRHHSWELLCRLSHRNSRPWICMGDFNEVMHEWEKSGGRDRSRMAMDAFKDVVNNVALCEVPTKADFLVLGREGIDFILKNFGPHFYIRLNYVDNDWTAIL
;
A
#
# COMPACT_ATOMS: atom_id res chain seq x y z
N MET A 1 13.91 -15.01 12.03
CA MET A 1 13.91 -13.79 11.19
C MET A 1 14.72 -14.05 9.92
N GLU A 2 16.00 -14.41 10.01
CA GLU A 2 16.82 -14.77 8.83
C GLU A 2 16.29 -15.97 8.00
N GLN A 3 15.79 -17.05 8.61
CA GLN A 3 15.13 -18.14 7.87
C GLN A 3 13.86 -17.71 7.12
N PHE A 4 13.11 -16.76 7.68
CA PHE A 4 11.89 -16.21 7.06
C PHE A 4 12.25 -15.32 5.86
N LYS A 5 13.34 -14.55 5.98
CA LYS A 5 13.90 -13.78 4.87
C LYS A 5 14.34 -14.65 3.69
N LEU A 6 15.06 -15.74 3.98
CA LEU A 6 15.51 -16.72 2.98
C LEU A 6 14.34 -17.37 2.23
N GLN A 7 13.24 -17.70 2.93
CA GLN A 7 12.03 -18.27 2.30
C GLN A 7 11.33 -17.28 1.36
N LEU A 8 11.41 -15.98 1.64
CA LEU A 8 10.78 -14.92 0.85
C LEU A 8 11.71 -14.30 -0.20
N GLY A 9 12.98 -14.73 -0.27
CA GLY A 9 13.97 -14.16 -1.19
C GLY A 9 14.26 -12.67 -0.92
N VAL A 10 14.14 -12.25 0.33
CA VAL A 10 14.45 -10.89 0.82
C VAL A 10 15.70 -10.94 1.68
N HIS A 11 16.43 -9.82 1.79
CA HIS A 11 17.75 -9.78 2.42
C HIS A 11 17.77 -8.82 3.61
N GLU A 12 16.98 -7.75 3.53
CA GLU A 12 16.94 -6.69 4.52
C GLU A 12 15.53 -6.55 5.10
N SER A 13 15.48 -6.03 6.32
CA SER A 13 14.23 -5.88 7.05
C SER A 13 14.30 -4.76 8.08
N GLU A 14 13.19 -4.05 8.26
CA GLU A 14 13.01 -3.10 9.35
C GLU A 14 11.74 -3.41 10.13
N ILE A 15 11.89 -3.51 11.44
CA ILE A 15 10.75 -3.64 12.35
C ILE A 15 10.40 -2.23 12.80
N VAL A 16 9.24 -1.75 12.37
CA VAL A 16 8.72 -0.48 12.86
C VAL A 16 8.04 -0.70 14.21
N GLY A 17 8.56 0.01 15.21
CA GLY A 17 8.21 -0.13 16.62
C GLY A 17 6.69 -0.12 16.85
N ARG A 18 6.23 -1.11 17.61
CA ARG A 18 4.81 -1.34 17.87
C ARG A 18 4.21 -0.22 18.72
N LYS A 19 3.13 0.43 18.26
CA LYS A 19 2.23 1.25 19.09
C LYS A 19 0.85 0.60 19.13
N GLY A 20 0.53 -0.13 20.20
CA GLY A 20 -0.73 -0.87 20.31
C GLY A 20 -0.77 -2.14 19.45
N LEU A 21 -1.88 -2.40 18.73
CA LEU A 21 -1.96 -3.52 17.75
C LEU A 21 -1.20 -3.23 16.45
N SER A 22 -0.73 -1.99 16.28
CA SER A 22 -0.05 -1.58 15.07
C SER A 22 1.47 -1.73 15.19
N GLY A 23 2.02 -2.40 14.20
CA GLY A 23 3.44 -2.59 13.93
C GLY A 23 3.53 -3.10 12.49
N GLY A 24 4.67 -2.91 11.84
CA GLY A 24 4.89 -3.35 10.47
C GLY A 24 6.26 -3.98 10.34
N LEU A 25 6.33 -5.10 9.62
CA LEU A 25 7.59 -5.65 9.16
C LEU A 25 7.74 -5.23 7.70
N LEU A 26 8.74 -4.38 7.43
CA LEU A 26 9.17 -4.11 6.08
C LEU A 26 10.26 -5.11 5.70
N LEU A 27 10.13 -5.72 4.53
CA LEU A 27 11.11 -6.62 3.95
C LEU A 27 11.46 -6.11 2.56
N TRP A 28 12.75 -6.06 2.23
CA TRP A 28 13.18 -5.66 0.90
C TRP A 28 14.39 -6.46 0.42
N LYS A 29 14.60 -6.43 -0.91
CA LYS A 29 15.71 -7.10 -1.57
C LYS A 29 17.01 -6.31 -1.40
N GLU A 30 18.13 -7.02 -1.45
CA GLU A 30 19.47 -6.43 -1.37
C GLU A 30 19.69 -5.34 -2.44
N GLY A 31 20.42 -4.29 -2.06
CA GLY A 31 20.78 -3.17 -2.95
C GLY A 31 19.77 -2.02 -2.95
N TRP A 32 18.62 -2.17 -2.30
CA TRP A 32 17.70 -1.06 -2.05
C TRP A 32 18.09 -0.33 -0.77
N SER A 33 18.21 0.99 -0.83
CA SER A 33 18.34 1.82 0.36
C SER A 33 16.95 2.24 0.83
N VAL A 34 16.53 1.76 1.99
CA VAL A 34 15.23 2.07 2.60
C VAL A 34 15.44 2.83 3.90
N SER A 35 14.67 3.89 4.12
CA SER A 35 14.65 4.62 5.38
C SER A 35 13.24 5.06 5.76
N VAL A 36 12.88 4.87 7.02
CA VAL A 36 11.56 5.29 7.53
C VAL A 36 11.50 6.81 7.62
N ASN A 37 10.48 7.39 6.99
CA ASN A 37 10.17 8.82 7.08
C ASN A 37 9.25 9.10 8.27
N SER A 38 8.11 8.40 8.34
CA SER A 38 7.16 8.52 9.45
C SER A 38 6.22 7.32 9.51
N PHE A 39 5.61 7.08 10.65
CA PHE A 39 4.65 5.99 10.83
C PHE A 39 3.63 6.29 11.91
N SER A 40 2.51 5.58 11.86
CA SER A 40 1.46 5.56 12.88
C SER A 40 0.78 4.20 12.91
N THR A 41 -0.33 4.10 13.64
CA THR A 41 -1.17 2.90 13.60
C THR A 41 -1.86 2.68 12.25
N ALA A 42 -2.00 3.75 11.46
CA ALA A 42 -2.75 3.75 10.20
C ALA A 42 -1.85 3.75 8.97
N TYR A 43 -0.54 3.97 9.11
CA TYR A 43 0.37 3.94 7.97
C TYR A 43 1.84 3.77 8.38
N ILE A 44 2.65 3.39 7.39
CA ILE A 44 4.10 3.49 7.39
C ILE A 44 4.52 4.18 6.10
N ASP A 45 5.38 5.19 6.19
CA ASP A 45 5.88 5.97 5.05
C ASP A 45 7.41 5.90 5.05
N VAL A 46 7.97 5.37 3.96
CA VAL A 46 9.41 5.15 3.82
C VAL A 46 9.92 5.73 2.51
N PHE A 47 11.15 6.21 2.53
CA PHE A 47 11.90 6.49 1.32
C PHE A 47 12.58 5.20 0.86
N ALA A 48 12.40 4.85 -0.40
CA ALA A 48 13.09 3.74 -1.04
C ALA A 48 13.90 4.28 -2.23
N THR A 49 15.16 3.89 -2.30
CA THR A 49 16.07 4.27 -3.38
C THR A 49 16.69 3.02 -3.98
N ASN A 50 16.57 2.85 -5.29
CA ASN A 50 17.16 1.70 -5.99
C ASN A 50 18.66 1.94 -6.26
N PRO A 51 19.42 0.89 -6.66
CA PRO A 51 20.84 1.03 -6.99
C PRO A 51 21.16 2.03 -8.10
N ASN A 52 20.18 2.36 -8.95
CA ASN A 52 20.32 3.32 -10.05
C ASN A 52 20.08 4.78 -9.60
N GLY A 53 19.81 5.01 -8.31
CA GLY A 53 19.57 6.34 -7.74
C GLY A 53 18.13 6.86 -7.87
N PHE A 54 17.21 6.07 -8.45
CA PHE A 54 15.80 6.45 -8.46
C PHE A 54 15.21 6.32 -7.05
N SER A 55 14.59 7.39 -6.56
CA SER A 55 14.06 7.48 -5.21
C SER A 55 12.56 7.81 -5.23
N PHE A 56 11.77 7.07 -4.45
CA PHE A 56 10.34 7.27 -4.28
C PHE A 56 9.91 7.02 -2.84
N ARG A 57 8.65 7.32 -2.54
CA ARG A 57 8.02 7.01 -1.26
C ARG A 57 7.19 5.74 -1.37
N PHE A 58 7.37 4.81 -0.45
CA PHE A 58 6.44 3.69 -0.28
C PHE A 58 5.61 3.93 0.97
N ILE A 59 4.29 3.84 0.83
CA ILE A 59 3.34 4.01 1.92
C ILE A 59 2.58 2.71 2.11
N GLY A 60 2.82 2.03 3.23
CA GLY A 60 1.92 0.98 3.72
C GLY A 60 0.73 1.63 4.42
N PHE A 61 -0.49 1.44 3.96
CA PHE A 61 -1.69 2.11 4.47
C PHE A 61 -2.69 1.13 5.09
N TYR A 62 -3.26 1.50 6.24
CA TYR A 62 -4.27 0.73 6.96
C TYR A 62 -5.48 1.62 7.22
N GLY A 63 -6.50 1.49 6.39
CA GLY A 63 -7.77 2.22 6.52
C GLY A 63 -8.60 1.71 7.70
N HIS A 64 -9.42 2.60 8.27
CA HIS A 64 -10.36 2.24 9.33
C HIS A 64 -11.34 1.14 8.91
N SER A 65 -11.42 0.09 9.72
CA SER A 65 -12.39 -1.00 9.57
C SER A 65 -13.83 -0.53 9.74
N GLU A 66 -14.06 0.34 10.73
CA GLU A 66 -15.36 0.94 11.06
C GLU A 66 -15.80 1.96 9.98
N PRO A 67 -16.91 1.72 9.26
CA PRO A 67 -17.36 2.59 8.17
C PRO A 67 -17.55 4.06 8.56
N SER A 68 -18.06 4.32 9.77
CA SER A 68 -18.27 5.69 10.25
C SER A 68 -16.98 6.51 10.41
N GLN A 69 -15.83 5.83 10.55
CA GLN A 69 -14.52 6.45 10.75
C GLN A 69 -13.68 6.56 9.46
N ARG A 70 -14.14 6.01 8.33
CA ARG A 70 -13.36 5.98 7.08
C ARG A 70 -13.03 7.35 6.50
N HIS A 71 -13.82 8.38 6.82
CA HIS A 71 -13.52 9.75 6.43
C HIS A 71 -12.15 10.23 6.97
N HIS A 72 -11.73 9.75 8.15
CA HIS A 72 -10.38 10.01 8.68
C HIS A 72 -9.28 9.32 7.86
N SER A 73 -9.54 8.11 7.32
CA SER A 73 -8.62 7.43 6.40
C SER A 73 -8.40 8.26 5.14
N TRP A 74 -9.47 8.80 4.56
CA TRP A 74 -9.40 9.61 3.34
C TRP A 74 -8.68 10.93 3.57
N GLU A 75 -8.97 11.61 4.67
CA GLU A 75 -8.25 12.82 5.05
C GLU A 75 -6.75 12.55 5.27
N LEU A 76 -6.42 11.43 5.92
CA LEU A 76 -5.03 11.00 6.10
C LEU A 76 -4.34 10.75 4.76
N LEU A 77 -5.00 10.05 3.83
CA LEU A 77 -4.45 9.78 2.49
C LEU A 77 -4.15 11.10 1.74
N CYS A 78 -5.08 12.06 1.78
CA CYS A 78 -4.86 13.41 1.26
C CYS A 78 -3.65 14.09 1.91
N ARG A 79 -3.55 14.06 3.24
CA ARG A 79 -2.41 14.66 3.96
C ARG A 79 -1.09 14.00 3.58
N LEU A 80 -1.06 12.67 3.43
CA LEU A 80 0.15 11.94 3.04
C LEU A 80 0.60 12.27 1.62
N SER A 81 -0.34 12.47 0.69
CA SER A 81 -0.05 12.88 -0.70
C SER A 81 0.58 14.28 -0.77
N HIS A 82 0.08 15.24 -0.01
CA HIS A 82 0.56 16.63 -0.05
C HIS A 82 1.83 16.90 0.75
N ARG A 83 2.25 15.97 1.61
CA ARG A 83 3.43 16.13 2.47
C ARG A 83 4.75 16.17 1.71
N ASN A 84 4.82 15.58 0.52
CA ASN A 84 6.07 15.46 -0.22
C ASN A 84 5.77 15.30 -1.72
N SER A 85 6.53 16.01 -2.56
CA SER A 85 6.38 15.98 -4.03
C SER A 85 7.05 14.78 -4.71
N ARG A 86 7.70 13.89 -3.96
CA ARG A 86 8.29 12.67 -4.54
C ARG A 86 7.21 11.76 -5.13
N PRO A 87 7.53 11.01 -6.20
CA PRO A 87 6.75 9.83 -6.61
C PRO A 87 6.42 8.97 -5.40
N TRP A 88 5.21 8.45 -5.33
CA TRP A 88 4.79 7.63 -4.19
C TRP A 88 3.92 6.46 -4.62
N ILE A 89 4.17 5.35 -3.95
CA ILE A 89 3.42 4.10 -4.06
C ILE A 89 2.63 3.95 -2.79
N CYS A 90 1.33 3.70 -2.89
CA CYS A 90 0.51 3.35 -1.73
C CYS A 90 0.13 1.87 -1.81
N MET A 91 0.29 1.12 -0.73
CA MET A 91 -0.10 -0.28 -0.68
C MET A 91 -0.77 -0.57 0.65
N GLY A 92 -1.88 -1.31 0.64
CA GLY A 92 -2.46 -1.78 1.89
C GLY A 92 -3.95 -2.05 1.82
N ASP A 93 -4.54 -2.19 3.00
CA ASP A 93 -5.96 -2.46 3.19
C ASP A 93 -6.70 -1.15 3.42
N PHE A 94 -7.45 -0.70 2.42
CA PHE A 94 -8.24 0.52 2.48
C PHE A 94 -9.60 0.30 3.17
N ASN A 95 -9.98 -0.96 3.44
CA ASN A 95 -11.27 -1.36 3.99
C ASN A 95 -12.50 -0.94 3.16
N GLU A 96 -12.33 -0.49 1.92
CA GLU A 96 -13.39 -0.07 1.01
C GLU A 96 -13.15 -0.55 -0.42
N VAL A 97 -14.24 -0.76 -1.14
CA VAL A 97 -14.26 -1.17 -2.56
C VAL A 97 -14.60 0.02 -3.45
N MET A 98 -14.10 0.02 -4.68
CA MET A 98 -14.47 0.99 -5.72
C MET A 98 -15.72 0.56 -6.47
N HIS A 99 -15.92 -0.74 -6.65
CA HIS A 99 -17.04 -1.24 -7.43
C HIS A 99 -17.80 -2.33 -6.68
N GLU A 100 -19.12 -2.37 -6.92
CA GLU A 100 -20.01 -3.37 -6.33
C GLU A 100 -19.57 -4.81 -6.65
N TRP A 101 -19.03 -5.03 -7.86
CA TRP A 101 -18.60 -6.35 -8.33
C TRP A 101 -17.36 -6.89 -7.62
N GLU A 102 -16.60 -6.05 -6.91
CA GLU A 102 -15.43 -6.49 -6.13
C GLU A 102 -15.84 -7.27 -4.86
N LYS A 103 -17.12 -7.23 -4.52
CA LYS A 103 -17.64 -7.87 -3.31
C LYS A 103 -18.37 -9.17 -3.66
N SER A 104 -17.90 -10.27 -3.11
CA SER A 104 -18.59 -11.56 -3.10
C SER A 104 -19.40 -11.74 -1.80
N GLY A 105 -20.68 -11.37 -1.81
CA GLY A 105 -21.61 -11.63 -0.70
C GLY A 105 -21.56 -10.62 0.46
N GLY A 106 -22.38 -10.83 1.50
CA GLY A 106 -22.59 -9.86 2.61
C GLY A 106 -23.54 -8.71 2.26
N ARG A 107 -23.69 -7.72 3.15
CA ARG A 107 -24.56 -6.54 2.88
C ARG A 107 -23.98 -5.66 1.78
N ASP A 108 -24.83 -5.12 0.92
CA ASP A 108 -24.41 -4.15 -0.09
C ASP A 108 -23.64 -2.98 0.53
N ARG A 109 -22.58 -2.55 -0.17
CA ARG A 109 -21.81 -1.37 0.23
C ARG A 109 -22.58 -0.12 -0.20
N SER A 110 -22.49 0.93 0.61
CA SER A 110 -23.10 2.21 0.27
C SER A 110 -22.41 2.79 -0.96
N ARG A 111 -23.17 3.12 -2.00
CA ARG A 111 -22.66 3.83 -3.19
C ARG A 111 -21.93 5.12 -2.82
N MET A 112 -22.48 5.86 -1.86
CA MET A 112 -21.84 7.07 -1.34
C MET A 112 -20.45 6.80 -0.75
N ALA A 113 -20.26 5.66 -0.08
CA ALA A 113 -18.96 5.30 0.50
C ALA A 113 -17.94 4.89 -0.58
N MET A 114 -18.38 4.13 -1.59
CA MET A 114 -17.54 3.78 -2.74
C MET A 114 -17.14 5.02 -3.55
N ASP A 115 -18.07 5.94 -3.77
CA ASP A 115 -17.81 7.17 -4.52
C ASP A 115 -16.87 8.10 -3.73
N ALA A 116 -17.06 8.23 -2.41
CA ALA A 116 -16.09 8.95 -1.58
C ALA A 116 -14.68 8.35 -1.65
N PHE A 117 -14.56 7.03 -1.76
CA PHE A 117 -13.26 6.37 -1.94
C PHE A 117 -12.65 6.64 -3.32
N LYS A 118 -13.44 6.57 -4.40
CA LYS A 118 -12.98 6.95 -5.75
C LYS A 118 -12.52 8.39 -5.79
N ASP A 119 -13.29 9.30 -5.19
CA ASP A 119 -13.00 10.73 -5.17
C ASP A 119 -11.66 11.00 -4.50
N VAL A 120 -11.37 10.38 -3.35
CA VAL A 120 -10.07 10.56 -2.70
C VAL A 120 -8.94 10.00 -3.53
N VAL A 121 -9.09 8.81 -4.13
CA VAL A 121 -8.06 8.19 -4.97
C VAL A 121 -7.74 9.06 -6.19
N ASN A 122 -8.77 9.59 -6.85
CA ASN A 122 -8.62 10.53 -7.96
C ASN A 122 -7.95 11.83 -7.51
N ASN A 123 -8.36 12.38 -6.37
CA ASN A 123 -7.79 13.62 -5.82
C ASN A 123 -6.30 13.48 -5.50
N VAL A 124 -5.88 12.34 -4.97
CA VAL A 124 -4.46 12.07 -4.69
C VAL A 124 -3.68 11.50 -5.88
N ALA A 125 -4.28 11.51 -7.08
CA ALA A 125 -3.72 11.04 -8.34
C ALA A 125 -3.16 9.61 -8.27
N LEU A 126 -3.80 8.75 -7.49
CA LEU A 126 -3.41 7.35 -7.37
C LEU A 126 -4.08 6.54 -8.49
N CYS A 127 -3.28 5.89 -9.34
CA CYS A 127 -3.78 4.95 -10.34
C CYS A 127 -3.74 3.52 -9.80
N GLU A 128 -4.83 2.78 -9.99
CA GLU A 128 -4.88 1.36 -9.61
C GLU A 128 -3.99 0.54 -10.55
N VAL A 129 -3.14 -0.31 -9.97
CA VAL A 129 -2.42 -1.33 -10.72
C VAL A 129 -3.17 -2.65 -10.57
N PRO A 130 -3.72 -3.23 -11.67
CA PRO A 130 -4.31 -4.55 -11.63
C PRO A 130 -3.24 -5.57 -11.28
N THR A 131 -3.28 -6.12 -10.07
CA THR A 131 -2.38 -7.18 -9.67
C THR A 131 -2.86 -8.51 -10.25
N LYS A 132 -2.16 -9.02 -11.26
CA LYS A 132 -2.00 -10.47 -11.37
C LYS A 132 -1.10 -10.91 -10.21
N ALA A 133 -1.65 -11.74 -9.33
CA ALA A 133 -0.95 -12.36 -8.22
C ALA A 133 0.42 -12.89 -8.68
N ASP A 134 1.49 -12.29 -8.13
CA ASP A 134 2.91 -12.69 -8.10
C ASP A 134 3.82 -11.51 -7.70
N PHE A 135 3.28 -10.29 -7.57
CA PHE A 135 4.00 -9.11 -7.07
C PHE A 135 3.99 -8.92 -5.54
N LEU A 136 3.55 -9.92 -4.78
CA LEU A 136 3.60 -9.90 -3.30
C LEU A 136 5.03 -9.76 -2.76
N VAL A 137 6.04 -9.94 -3.62
CA VAL A 137 7.40 -9.43 -3.44
C VAL A 137 7.69 -8.53 -4.64
N LEU A 138 7.46 -7.22 -4.53
CA LEU A 138 7.88 -6.27 -5.56
C LEU A 138 9.42 -6.28 -5.65
N GLY A 139 9.97 -7.20 -6.45
CA GLY A 139 11.34 -7.18 -6.89
C GLY A 139 11.60 -6.00 -7.83
N ARG A 140 12.88 -5.72 -8.08
CA ARG A 140 13.37 -4.63 -8.93
C ARG A 140 12.58 -4.47 -10.24
N GLU A 141 12.30 -5.59 -10.92
CA GLU A 141 11.61 -5.60 -12.21
C GLU A 141 10.15 -5.16 -12.15
N GLY A 142 9.44 -5.44 -11.04
CA GLY A 142 8.04 -5.04 -10.87
C GLY A 142 7.90 -3.54 -10.65
N ILE A 143 8.74 -2.97 -9.78
CA ILE A 143 8.73 -1.52 -9.54
C ILE A 143 9.15 -0.76 -10.80
N ASP A 144 10.22 -1.20 -11.47
CA ASP A 144 10.68 -0.56 -12.71
C ASP A 144 9.62 -0.70 -13.83
N PHE A 145 8.92 -1.84 -13.92
CA PHE A 145 7.80 -2.03 -14.86
C PHE A 145 6.65 -1.07 -14.55
N ILE A 146 6.24 -0.95 -13.29
CA ILE A 146 5.10 -0.09 -12.96
C ILE A 146 5.45 1.38 -13.18
N LEU A 147 6.63 1.82 -12.75
CA LEU A 147 7.10 3.20 -12.99
C LEU A 147 7.13 3.54 -14.48
N LYS A 148 7.53 2.58 -15.32
CA LYS A 148 7.59 2.76 -16.78
C LYS A 148 6.21 2.82 -17.44
N ASN A 149 5.22 2.09 -16.91
CA ASN A 149 3.92 1.91 -17.59
C ASN A 149 2.75 2.70 -16.96
N PHE A 150 2.79 3.00 -15.66
CA PHE A 150 1.69 3.61 -14.91
C PHE A 150 2.06 4.98 -14.31
N GLY A 151 3.31 5.41 -14.44
CA GLY A 151 3.78 6.72 -13.97
C GLY A 151 4.20 6.74 -12.49
N PRO A 152 4.44 7.95 -11.93
CA PRO A 152 5.08 8.11 -10.62
C PRO A 152 4.15 7.87 -9.41
N HIS A 153 2.84 7.75 -9.62
CA HIS A 153 1.84 7.67 -8.56
C HIS A 153 0.87 6.53 -8.80
N PHE A 154 0.99 5.48 -8.01
CA PHE A 154 0.14 4.30 -8.15
C PHE A 154 -0.12 3.64 -6.81
N TYR A 155 -1.19 2.85 -6.74
CA TYR A 155 -1.49 2.08 -5.55
C TYR A 155 -1.85 0.63 -5.86
N ILE A 156 -1.59 -0.20 -4.85
CA ILE A 156 -1.86 -1.63 -4.86
C ILE A 156 -2.77 -1.92 -3.66
N ARG A 157 -3.98 -2.42 -3.93
CA ARG A 157 -4.87 -2.86 -2.86
C ARG A 157 -4.48 -4.25 -2.39
N LEU A 158 -4.41 -4.41 -1.07
CA LEU A 158 -4.42 -5.72 -0.43
C LEU A 158 -5.85 -6.01 -0.02
N ASN A 159 -6.49 -7.00 -0.65
CA ASN A 159 -7.78 -7.49 -0.20
C ASN A 159 -7.57 -8.73 0.68
N TYR A 160 -8.28 -8.81 1.80
CA TYR A 160 -8.37 -10.01 2.61
C TYR A 160 -9.48 -10.89 2.03
N VAL A 161 -9.12 -11.96 1.35
CA VAL A 161 -10.08 -12.96 0.89
C VAL A 161 -9.70 -14.30 1.48
N ASP A 162 -10.70 -14.97 2.08
CA ASP A 162 -10.61 -16.34 2.58
C ASP A 162 -9.48 -16.63 3.59
N ASN A 163 -9.36 -15.77 4.62
CA ASN A 163 -8.42 -15.95 5.72
C ASN A 163 -6.93 -16.01 5.34
N ASP A 164 -6.59 -15.57 4.13
CA ASP A 164 -5.22 -15.56 3.62
C ASP A 164 -4.89 -14.20 3.00
N TRP A 165 -3.63 -13.76 3.12
CA TRP A 165 -3.16 -12.54 2.46
C TRP A 165 -2.94 -12.83 0.97
N THR A 166 -4.03 -12.98 0.23
CA THR A 166 -3.98 -13.21 -1.21
C THR A 166 -4.41 -11.95 -1.96
N ALA A 167 -3.51 -11.41 -2.78
CA ALA A 167 -3.87 -10.44 -3.80
C ALA A 167 -4.76 -11.17 -4.80
N ILE A 168 -6.08 -10.98 -4.71
CA ILE A 168 -7.02 -11.66 -5.61
C ILE A 168 -7.12 -10.92 -6.95
N LEU A 169 -7.11 -11.76 -8.00
CA LEU A 169 -7.23 -11.55 -9.44
C LEU A 169 -8.50 -10.83 -9.88
#